data_AF-A0A1Z9XC28-F1
#
_entry.id   AF-A0A1Z9XC28-F1
#
_cell.length_a   1.000
_cell.length_b   1.000
_cell.length_c   1.000
_cell.angle_alpha   90.00
_cell.angle_beta   90.00
_cell.angle_gamma   90.00
#
_symmetry.space_group_name_H-M   'P 1'
#
loop_
_entity.id
_entity.type
_entity.pdbx_description
1 polymer ?
#
loop_
_entity_poly.entity_id
_entity_poly.type
_entity_poly.pdbx_seq_one_letter_code
_entity_poly.pdbx_strand_id
1 'polypeptide(L)'
;MENDFARFNGLLTTLDELYESLYSAMRLAPTAYFANIDDVTKEDFKAFSAGELMLGHRDMFNVQAQMRCLNALKCFHRPSHDISGRVAGKYPGILLLENHDDVIDTIVAINSTKTAIKHCVQDRKPDGSHGRNHLQKHE
;
A
#
# COMPACT_ATOMS: atom_id res chain seq x y z
N MET A 1 -3.95 22.05 12.80
CA MET A 1 -4.59 21.93 11.47
C MET A 1 -3.63 22.26 10.32
N GLU A 2 -3.13 23.49 10.11
CA GLU A 2 -2.17 23.74 9.01
C GLU A 2 -0.87 22.92 9.14
N ASN A 3 -0.35 22.75 10.36
CA ASN A 3 0.86 21.98 10.62
C ASN A 3 0.68 20.48 10.36
N ASP A 4 -0.49 19.92 10.68
CA ASP A 4 -0.74 18.48 10.53
C ASP A 4 -0.92 18.09 9.05
N PHE A 5 -1.55 18.95 8.25
CA PHE A 5 -1.69 18.75 6.81
C PHE A 5 -0.34 18.92 6.08
N ALA A 6 0.44 19.95 6.43
CA ALA A 6 1.78 20.14 5.89
C ALA A 6 2.71 18.97 6.26
N ARG A 7 2.64 18.49 7.51
CA ARG A 7 3.38 17.31 7.96
C ARG A 7 2.96 16.05 7.21
N PHE A 8 1.66 15.83 7.03
CA PHE A 8 1.15 14.70 6.26
C PHE A 8 1.66 14.71 4.82
N ASN A 9 1.58 15.85 4.13
CA ASN A 9 2.09 15.99 2.77
C ASN A 9 3.61 15.77 2.70
N GLY A 10 4.37 16.30 3.67
CA GLY A 10 5.81 16.05 3.76
C GLY A 10 6.14 14.56 3.90
N LEU A 11 5.39 13.83 4.74
CA LEU A 11 5.56 12.38 4.90
C LEU A 11 5.20 11.60 3.62
N LEU A 12 4.19 12.03 2.86
CA LEU A 12 3.87 11.43 1.57
C LEU A 12 5.00 11.64 0.55
N THR A 13 5.53 12.87 0.44
CA THR A 13 6.68 13.15 -0.43
C THR A 13 7.89 12.29 -0.06
N THR A 14 8.23 12.21 1.23
CA THR A 14 9.32 11.34 1.70
C THR A 14 9.07 9.87 1.39
N LEU A 15 7.82 9.40 1.51
CA LEU A 15 7.48 8.02 1.17
C LEU A 15 7.73 7.74 -0.31
N ASP A 16 7.30 8.64 -1.20
CA ASP A 16 7.52 8.52 -2.64
C ASP A 16 9.01 8.52 -3.00
N GLU A 17 9.81 9.43 -2.41
CA GLU A 17 11.26 9.48 -2.61
C GLU A 17 11.96 8.19 -2.16
N LEU A 18 11.58 7.64 -1.01
CA LEU A 18 12.12 6.38 -0.50
C LEU A 18 11.79 5.21 -1.43
N TYR A 19 10.59 5.18 -2.00
CA TYR A 19 10.24 4.19 -3.01
C TYR A 19 11.08 4.38 -4.28
N GLU A 20 11.27 5.60 -4.81
CA GLU A 20 12.15 5.78 -5.97
C GLU A 20 13.59 5.36 -5.71
N SER A 21 14.11 5.66 -4.51
CA SER A 21 15.43 5.20 -4.07
C SER A 21 15.51 3.67 -4.03
N LEU A 22 14.51 3.00 -3.44
CA LEU A 22 14.45 1.54 -3.42
C LEU A 22 14.44 0.96 -4.84
N TYR A 23 13.60 1.48 -5.74
CA TYR A 23 13.49 0.96 -7.11
C TYR A 23 14.78 1.11 -7.91
N SER A 24 15.52 2.18 -7.66
CA SER A 24 16.80 2.44 -8.33
C SER A 24 17.92 1.53 -7.80
N ALA A 25 17.85 1.12 -6.54
CA ALA A 25 18.90 0.32 -5.89
C ALA A 25 18.63 -1.20 -5.92
N MET A 26 17.38 -1.64 -6.04
CA MET A 26 17.03 -3.06 -6.02
C MET A 26 17.65 -3.84 -7.18
N ARG A 27 18.27 -4.98 -6.87
CA ARG A 27 18.66 -6.01 -7.82
C ARG A 27 17.77 -7.21 -7.64
N LEU A 28 16.92 -7.46 -8.63
CA LEU A 28 15.91 -8.52 -8.58
C LEU A 28 16.48 -9.84 -9.08
N ALA A 29 16.26 -10.91 -8.33
CA ALA A 29 16.52 -12.25 -8.84
C ALA A 29 15.50 -12.58 -9.95
N PRO A 30 15.87 -13.38 -10.97
CA PRO A 30 15.02 -13.64 -12.14
C PRO A 30 13.71 -14.39 -11.80
N THR A 31 13.67 -15.05 -10.64
CA THR A 31 12.50 -15.80 -10.18
C THR A 31 11.58 -14.89 -9.37
N ALA A 32 10.31 -14.84 -9.75
CA ALA A 32 9.26 -14.13 -9.05
C ALA A 32 7.91 -14.80 -9.30
N TYR A 33 6.94 -14.53 -8.43
CA TYR A 33 5.57 -15.02 -8.53
C TYR A 33 4.58 -13.91 -8.21
N PHE A 34 3.46 -13.87 -8.92
CA PHE A 34 2.36 -12.97 -8.61
C PHE A 34 1.02 -13.62 -8.98
N ALA A 35 0.06 -13.64 -8.06
CA ALA A 35 -1.31 -14.05 -8.34
C ALA A 35 -2.15 -12.81 -8.63
N ASN A 36 -2.50 -12.62 -9.90
CA ASN A 36 -3.36 -11.53 -10.32
C ASN A 36 -4.82 -11.92 -10.09
N ILE A 37 -5.39 -11.43 -8.98
CA ILE A 37 -6.77 -11.69 -8.55
C ILE A 37 -7.68 -10.60 -9.11
N ASP A 38 -8.89 -10.97 -9.53
CA ASP A 38 -9.88 -10.01 -10.01
C ASP A 38 -10.24 -8.97 -8.93
N ASP A 39 -10.42 -7.72 -9.38
CA ASP A 39 -10.87 -6.63 -8.51
C ASP A 39 -12.30 -6.87 -8.04
N VAL A 40 -12.62 -6.42 -6.82
CA VAL A 40 -13.99 -6.40 -6.32
C VAL A 40 -14.63 -5.08 -6.72
N THR A 41 -15.61 -5.11 -7.62
CA THR A 41 -16.36 -3.92 -7.98
C THR A 41 -17.33 -3.50 -6.87
N LYS A 42 -17.90 -2.29 -6.97
CA LYS A 42 -18.98 -1.84 -6.09
C LYS A 42 -20.22 -2.74 -6.18
N GLU A 43 -20.49 -3.30 -7.35
CA GLU A 43 -21.64 -4.19 -7.60
C GLU A 43 -21.42 -5.55 -6.92
N ASP A 44 -20.20 -6.06 -6.97
CA ASP A 44 -19.81 -7.34 -6.36
C ASP A 44 -19.74 -7.27 -4.81
N PHE A 45 -19.71 -6.07 -4.23
CA PHE A 45 -19.44 -5.87 -2.80
C PHE A 45 -20.39 -6.66 -1.89
N LYS A 46 -21.67 -6.78 -2.26
CA LYS A 46 -22.66 -7.52 -1.47
C LYS A 46 -22.36 -9.02 -1.46
N ALA A 47 -22.11 -9.62 -2.63
CA ALA A 47 -21.74 -11.03 -2.77
C ALA A 47 -20.40 -11.32 -2.09
N PHE A 48 -19.43 -10.41 -2.22
CA PHE A 48 -18.14 -10.50 -1.53
C PHE A 48 -18.32 -10.56 0.00
N SER A 49 -19.12 -9.64 0.55
CA SER A 49 -19.34 -9.53 2.00
C SER A 49 -20.12 -10.72 2.58
N ALA A 50 -20.94 -11.39 1.76
CA ALA A 50 -21.64 -12.63 2.11
C ALA A 50 -20.77 -13.89 1.96
N GLY A 51 -19.56 -13.77 1.41
CA GLY A 51 -18.69 -14.92 1.11
C GLY A 51 -19.14 -15.74 -0.11
N GLU A 52 -19.99 -15.16 -0.97
CA GLU A 52 -20.60 -15.82 -2.13
C GLU A 52 -19.85 -15.51 -3.44
N LEU A 53 -18.95 -14.51 -3.43
CA LEU A 53 -18.19 -14.13 -4.61
C LEU A 53 -16.95 -15.01 -4.78
N MET A 54 -16.89 -15.73 -5.90
CA MET A 54 -15.67 -16.40 -6.36
C MET A 54 -14.88 -15.43 -7.25
N LEU A 55 -13.62 -15.19 -6.89
CA LEU A 55 -12.72 -14.35 -7.70
C LEU A 55 -11.82 -15.23 -8.54
N GLY A 56 -11.71 -14.90 -9.83
CA GLY A 56 -10.70 -15.48 -10.69
C GLY A 56 -9.31 -15.05 -10.24
N HIS A 57 -8.33 -15.89 -10.56
CA HIS A 57 -6.92 -15.50 -10.46
C HIS A 57 -6.14 -16.02 -11.66
N ARG A 58 -5.05 -15.33 -11.96
CA ARG A 58 -4.07 -15.74 -12.97
C ARG A 58 -2.68 -15.70 -12.36
N ASP A 59 -2.01 -16.84 -12.40
CA ASP A 59 -0.63 -16.93 -11.98
C ASP A 59 0.30 -16.29 -13.01
N MET A 60 1.24 -15.49 -12.53
CA MET A 60 2.28 -14.85 -13.31
C MET A 60 3.62 -15.22 -12.70
N PHE A 61 4.64 -15.38 -13.55
CA PHE A 61 5.97 -15.80 -13.14
C PHE A 61 7.06 -14.88 -13.72
N ASN A 62 8.22 -14.89 -13.07
CA ASN A 62 9.46 -14.26 -13.53
C ASN A 62 9.25 -12.79 -13.90
N VAL A 63 9.71 -12.33 -15.07
CA VAL A 63 9.68 -10.91 -15.49
C VAL A 63 8.27 -10.30 -15.40
N GLN A 64 7.23 -11.04 -15.78
CA GLN A 64 5.86 -10.53 -15.67
C GLN A 64 5.42 -10.36 -14.21
N ALA A 65 5.78 -11.31 -13.35
CA ALA A 65 5.52 -11.21 -11.91
C ALA A 65 6.33 -10.09 -11.26
N GLN A 66 7.60 -9.90 -11.64
CA GLN A 66 8.43 -8.79 -11.15
C GLN A 66 7.76 -7.45 -11.41
N MET A 67 7.35 -7.20 -12.66
CA MET A 67 6.64 -5.98 -13.03
C MET A 67 5.36 -5.78 -12.22
N ARG A 68 4.59 -6.85 -11.96
CA ARG A 68 3.38 -6.76 -11.15
C ARG A 68 3.65 -6.49 -9.68
N CYS A 69 4.62 -7.18 -9.06
CA CYS A 69 5.06 -6.93 -7.69
C CYS A 69 5.53 -5.48 -7.52
N LEU A 70 6.35 -4.99 -8.45
CA LEU A 70 6.81 -3.60 -8.45
C LEU A 70 5.64 -2.63 -8.59
N ASN A 71 4.69 -2.86 -9.50
CA ASN A 71 3.52 -1.97 -9.61
C ASN A 71 2.65 -1.99 -8.34
N ALA A 72 2.52 -3.14 -7.68
CA ALA A 72 1.74 -3.28 -6.46
C ALA A 72 2.33 -2.48 -5.28
N LEU A 73 3.67 -2.37 -5.17
CA LEU A 73 4.34 -1.65 -4.08
C LEU A 73 4.01 -0.14 -4.05
N LYS A 74 3.65 0.45 -5.20
CA LYS A 74 3.26 1.86 -5.38
C LYS A 74 1.75 2.07 -5.61
N CYS A 75 0.94 1.00 -5.51
CA CYS A 75 -0.49 1.10 -5.79
C CYS A 75 -1.28 1.66 -4.59
N PHE A 76 -1.23 2.98 -4.43
CA PHE A 76 -1.95 3.70 -3.37
C PHE A 76 -3.33 4.21 -3.81
N HIS A 77 -3.61 4.19 -5.11
CA HIS A 77 -4.84 4.69 -5.70
C HIS A 77 -5.70 3.55 -6.23
N ARG A 78 -7.01 3.74 -6.16
CA ARG A 78 -7.96 2.83 -6.82
C ARG A 78 -7.79 2.95 -8.34
N PRO A 79 -7.71 1.82 -9.07
CA PRO A 79 -7.54 1.87 -10.54
C PRO A 79 -8.73 2.48 -11.28
N SER A 80 -9.94 2.40 -10.71
CA SER A 80 -11.18 2.95 -11.28
C SER A 80 -12.16 3.33 -10.16
N HIS A 81 -13.10 4.22 -10.48
CA HIS A 81 -14.23 4.56 -9.60
C HIS A 81 -15.20 3.40 -9.38
N ASP A 82 -15.23 2.41 -10.27
CA ASP A 82 -16.14 1.25 -10.16
C ASP A 82 -15.63 0.19 -9.19
N ILE A 83 -14.33 0.21 -8.90
CA ILE A 83 -13.70 -0.66 -7.91
C ILE A 83 -14.09 -0.22 -6.50
N SER A 84 -14.44 -1.19 -5.64
CA SER A 84 -14.86 -0.92 -4.28
C SER A 84 -13.72 -0.34 -3.45
N GLY A 85 -13.93 0.84 -2.85
CA GLY A 85 -13.01 1.39 -1.85
C GLY A 85 -13.19 0.82 -0.44
N ARG A 86 -14.12 -0.12 -0.27
CA ARG A 86 -14.39 -0.77 1.02
C ARG A 86 -13.61 -2.08 1.18
N VAL A 87 -13.03 -2.57 0.09
CA VAL A 87 -12.25 -3.80 0.05
C VAL A 87 -10.81 -3.42 -0.32
N ALA A 88 -9.84 -4.00 0.38
CA ALA A 88 -8.44 -3.79 0.03
C ALA A 88 -8.13 -4.45 -1.32
N GLY A 89 -7.33 -3.77 -2.16
CA GLY A 89 -6.71 -4.40 -3.32
C GLY A 89 -5.85 -5.58 -2.88
N LYS A 90 -5.90 -6.68 -3.64
CA LYS A 90 -5.21 -7.93 -3.32
C LYS A 90 -4.03 -8.10 -4.26
N TYR A 91 -2.82 -8.12 -3.70
CA TYR A 91 -1.60 -8.23 -4.49
C TYR A 91 -0.68 -9.34 -3.95
N PRO A 92 -1.14 -10.60 -3.87
CA PRO A 92 -0.30 -11.70 -3.43
C PRO A 92 0.83 -11.94 -4.44
N GLY A 93 2.07 -11.87 -3.97
CA GLY A 93 3.23 -12.10 -4.81
C GLY A 93 4.51 -12.22 -3.99
N ILE A 94 5.54 -12.74 -4.62
CA ILE A 94 6.88 -12.92 -4.05
C ILE A 94 7.86 -12.28 -5.03
N LEU A 95 8.62 -11.32 -4.51
CA LEU A 95 9.71 -10.66 -5.21
C LEU A 95 11.01 -10.95 -4.45
N LEU A 96 12.02 -11.46 -5.15
CA LEU A 96 13.29 -11.86 -4.55
C LEU A 96 14.37 -10.83 -4.87
N LEU A 97 15.15 -10.46 -3.86
CA LEU A 97 16.26 -9.50 -3.95
C LEU A 97 17.59 -10.22 -3.84
N GLU A 98 18.52 -9.88 -4.73
CA GLU A 98 19.91 -10.37 -4.68
C GLU A 98 20.79 -9.54 -3.72
N ASN A 99 20.40 -8.29 -3.48
CA ASN A 99 21.17 -7.32 -2.71
C ASN A 99 20.40 -6.81 -1.48
N HIS A 100 19.80 -7.72 -0.72
CA HIS A 100 18.99 -7.40 0.46
C HIS A 100 19.72 -6.45 1.42
N ASP A 101 20.98 -6.74 1.73
CA ASP A 101 21.78 -5.99 2.69
C ASP A 101 21.99 -4.52 2.26
N ASP A 102 21.98 -4.23 0.95
CA ASP A 102 22.13 -2.87 0.42
C ASP A 102 20.85 -2.03 0.51
N VAL A 103 19.68 -2.69 0.61
CA VAL A 103 18.37 -2.02 0.51
C VAL A 103 17.52 -2.13 1.77
N ILE A 104 17.96 -2.91 2.75
CA ILE A 104 17.19 -3.17 3.98
C ILE A 104 16.89 -1.89 4.76
N ASP A 105 17.85 -0.97 4.86
CA ASP A 105 17.65 0.30 5.57
C ASP A 105 16.59 1.16 4.90
N THR A 106 16.55 1.19 3.56
CA THR A 106 15.50 1.87 2.80
C THR A 106 14.13 1.23 3.04
N ILE A 107 14.05 -0.11 3.09
CA ILE A 107 12.81 -0.82 3.40
C ILE A 107 12.32 -0.49 4.83
N VAL A 108 13.24 -0.44 5.81
CA VAL A 108 12.94 -0.04 7.19
C VAL A 108 12.45 1.40 7.26
N ALA A 109 13.08 2.31 6.51
CA ALA A 109 12.66 3.71 6.41
C ALA A 109 11.26 3.84 5.83
N ILE A 110 10.93 3.12 4.74
CA ILE A 110 9.58 3.09 4.14
C ILE A 110 8.54 2.67 5.18
N ASN A 111 8.79 1.58 5.92
CA ASN A 111 7.85 1.08 6.93
C ASN A 111 7.69 2.04 8.12
N SER A 112 8.78 2.70 8.51
CA SER A 112 8.75 3.73 9.56
C SER A 112 7.93 4.94 9.12
N THR A 113 8.12 5.41 7.88
CA THR A 113 7.35 6.52 7.30
C THR A 113 5.86 6.18 7.18
N LYS A 114 5.51 4.97 6.72
CA LYS A 114 4.11 4.48 6.72
C LYS A 114 3.49 4.51 8.11
N THR A 115 4.26 4.12 9.13
CA THR A 115 3.82 4.16 10.53
C THR A 115 3.61 5.60 10.99
N ALA A 116 4.51 6.52 10.65
CA ALA A 116 4.36 7.94 10.96
C ALA A 116 3.12 8.56 10.29
N ILE A 117 2.84 8.22 9.01
CA ILE A 117 1.63 8.63 8.30
C ILE A 117 0.38 8.14 9.04
N LYS A 118 0.36 6.86 9.42
CA LYS A 118 -0.75 6.29 10.21
C LYS A 118 -0.99 7.06 11.51
N HIS A 119 0.06 7.39 12.26
CA HIS A 119 -0.06 8.20 13.48
C HIS A 119 -0.56 9.61 13.23
N CYS A 120 -0.10 10.24 12.13
CA CYS A 120 -0.53 11.57 11.71
C CYS A 120 -2.03 11.63 11.39
N VAL A 121 -2.59 10.58 10.78
CA VAL A 121 -4.01 10.54 10.38
C VAL A 121 -4.92 10.06 11.50
N GLN A 122 -4.44 9.18 12.39
CA GLN A 122 -5.28 8.56 13.42
C GLN A 122 -5.35 9.34 14.75
N ASP A 123 -4.74 10.52 14.84
CA ASP A 123 -4.63 11.31 16.09
C ASP A 123 -4.15 10.48 17.30
N ARG A 124 -3.32 9.45 17.05
CA ARG A 124 -2.73 8.62 18.11
C ARG A 124 -1.40 9.22 18.51
N LYS A 125 -1.33 9.72 19.74
CA LYS A 125 -0.06 10.13 20.35
C LYS A 125 0.88 8.92 20.47
N PRO A 126 2.21 9.13 20.48
CA PRO A 126 3.20 8.05 20.61
C PRO A 126 3.05 7.18 21.87
N ASP A 127 2.34 7.67 22.88
CA ASP A 127 2.03 6.99 24.14
C ASP A 127 0.78 6.08 24.08
N GLY A 128 0.14 5.95 22.92
CA GLY A 128 -1.07 5.15 22.73
C GLY A 128 -2.37 5.85 23.17
N SER A 129 -2.31 7.10 23.63
CA SER A 129 -3.51 7.87 23.97
C SER A 129 -4.20 8.41 22.71
N HIS A 130 -5.54 8.36 22.74
CA HIS A 130 -6.36 8.93 21.69
C HIS A 130 -6.55 10.43 21.93
N GLY A 131 -6.05 11.27 21.02
CA GLY A 131 -6.48 12.66 20.94
C GLY A 131 -7.95 12.70 20.53
N ARG A 132 -8.86 12.95 21.47
CA ARG A 132 -10.28 13.21 21.15
C ARG A 132 -10.38 14.53 20.39
N ASN A 133 -10.49 14.49 19.06
CA ASN A 133 -11.04 15.59 18.29
C ASN A 133 -12.54 15.33 18.05
N HIS A 134 -13.36 15.70 19.04
CA HIS A 134 -14.79 15.96 18.84
C HIS A 134 -14.96 17.38 18.26
N LEU A 135 -14.64 17.59 16.99
CA LEU A 135 -14.90 18.84 16.25
C LEU A 135 -15.10 18.41 14.78
N GLN A 136 -16.20 18.60 14.05
CA GLN A 136 -17.50 19.25 14.23
C GLN A 136 -18.48 18.43 13.38
N LYS A 137 -19.56 17.91 13.97
CA LYS A 137 -20.79 17.56 13.24
C LYS A 137 -21.79 18.67 13.53
N HIS A 138 -21.58 19.86 13.00
CA HIS A 138 -22.59 20.91 12.87
C HIS A 138 -21.98 22.00 11.99
N GLU A 139 -22.30 21.92 10.70
CA GLU A 139 -22.80 23.02 9.87
C GLU A 139 -23.50 22.40 8.66
#